data_AF-A0A4Y2G9P3-F1
#
_entry.id   AF-A0A4Y2G9P3-F1
#
_cell.length_a   1.000
_cell.length_b   1.000
_cell.length_c   1.000
_cell.angle_alpha   90.00
_cell.angle_beta   90.00
_cell.angle_gamma   90.00
#
_symmetry.space_group_name_H-M   'P 1'
#
loop_
_entity.id
_entity.type
_entity.pdbx_description
1 polymer ?
#
loop_
_entity_poly.entity_id
_entity_poly.type
_entity_poly.pdbx_seq_one_letter_code
_entity_poly.pdbx_strand_id
1 'polypeptide(L)'
;MDVSTDINDTSQLILFIRGVDENFDITEELACMRSTTKECDIFREFQEGLLTLKVPITIICSITTVGAPNMTGKKSGHFNQNYPGNNVVFLHCVIHQDALCKSALNMKPVLDAVMKLVNTIRSRGLTHRQFRDFLQSVQSEYSGVLLLHESKVA
;
A
#
# COMPACT_ATOMS: atom_id res chain seq x y z
N MET A 1 -3.81 -8.94 -0.58
CA MET A 1 -5.08 -8.23 -0.81
C MET A 1 -4.93 -6.81 -0.34
N ASP A 2 -5.20 -5.87 -1.22
CA ASP A 2 -5.13 -4.44 -0.93
C ASP A 2 -6.49 -3.78 -1.18
N VAL A 3 -6.82 -2.75 -0.40
CA VAL A 3 -7.97 -1.89 -0.65
C VAL A 3 -7.44 -0.47 -0.70
N SER A 4 -7.39 0.08 -1.90
CA SER A 4 -6.93 1.45 -2.16
C SER A 4 -8.10 2.33 -2.58
N THR A 5 -7.95 3.64 -2.57
CA THR A 5 -8.96 4.60 -3.01
C THR A 5 -8.47 5.31 -4.27
N ASP A 6 -9.29 5.36 -5.31
CA ASP A 6 -8.95 6.08 -6.54
C ASP A 6 -9.14 7.60 -6.42
N ILE A 7 -8.84 8.33 -7.50
CA ILE A 7 -8.92 9.80 -7.55
C ILE A 7 -10.35 10.35 -7.36
N ASN A 8 -11.37 9.50 -7.44
CA ASN A 8 -12.78 9.85 -7.26
C ASN A 8 -13.31 9.34 -5.91
N ASP A 9 -12.43 9.08 -4.94
CA ASP A 9 -12.76 8.55 -3.62
C ASP A 9 -13.48 7.19 -3.63
N THR A 10 -13.33 6.41 -4.71
CA THR A 10 -13.90 5.07 -4.79
C THR A 10 -12.90 4.03 -4.31
N SER A 11 -13.26 3.29 -3.27
CA SER A 11 -12.44 2.19 -2.77
C SER A 11 -12.47 0.99 -3.72
N GLN A 12 -11.28 0.49 -4.05
CA GLN A 12 -11.03 -0.63 -4.94
C GLN A 12 -10.26 -1.73 -4.21
N LEU A 13 -10.83 -2.92 -4.19
CA LEU A 13 -10.18 -4.17 -3.83
C LEU A 13 -9.27 -4.60 -4.97
N ILE A 14 -8.02 -4.92 -4.64
CA ILE A 14 -7.04 -5.53 -5.53
C ILE A 14 -6.56 -6.84 -4.90
N LEU A 15 -6.69 -7.93 -5.66
CA LEU A 15 -6.25 -9.26 -5.27
C LEU A 15 -5.13 -9.73 -6.18
N PHE A 16 -3.94 -9.90 -5.60
CA PHE A 16 -2.82 -10.58 -6.22
C PHE A 16 -2.65 -11.97 -5.62
N ILE A 17 -2.31 -12.94 -6.47
CA ILE A 17 -1.80 -14.24 -6.05
C ILE A 17 -0.31 -14.28 -6.36
N ARG A 18 0.47 -14.58 -5.34
CA ARG A 18 1.92 -14.72 -5.45
C ARG A 18 2.33 -16.16 -5.25
N GLY A 19 3.08 -16.71 -6.20
CA GLY A 19 3.64 -18.05 -6.17
C GLY A 19 5.16 -18.02 -6.05
N VAL A 20 5.72 -19.13 -5.57
CA VAL A 20 7.15 -19.40 -5.63
C VAL A 20 7.29 -20.83 -6.16
N ASP A 21 8.11 -21.02 -7.17
CA ASP A 21 8.36 -22.34 -7.76
C ASP A 21 9.59 -23.04 -7.13
N GLU A 22 9.94 -24.21 -7.67
CA GLU A 22 11.08 -25.02 -7.21
C GLU A 22 12.44 -24.35 -7.42
N ASN A 23 12.53 -23.39 -8.35
CA ASN A 23 13.74 -22.61 -8.62
C ASN A 23 13.82 -21.34 -7.75
N PHE A 24 12.85 -21.15 -6.84
CA PHE A 24 12.66 -19.92 -6.07
C PHE A 24 12.29 -18.71 -6.94
N ASP A 25 11.79 -18.94 -8.15
CA ASP A 25 11.26 -17.88 -8.99
C ASP A 25 9.91 -17.43 -8.45
N ILE A 26 9.78 -16.12 -8.30
CA ILE A 26 8.58 -15.49 -7.74
C ILE A 26 7.68 -15.04 -8.88
N THR A 27 6.44 -15.52 -8.88
CA THR A 27 5.39 -15.05 -9.80
C THR A 27 4.34 -14.28 -9.03
N GLU A 28 3.78 -13.24 -9.64
CA GLU A 28 2.70 -12.45 -9.08
C GLU A 28 1.68 -12.16 -10.17
N GLU A 29 0.43 -12.56 -9.95
CA GLU A 29 -0.65 -12.46 -10.92
C GLU A 29 -1.83 -11.70 -10.33
N LEU A 30 -2.38 -10.77 -11.10
CA LEU A 30 -3.59 -10.03 -10.73
C LEU A 30 -4.80 -10.93 -10.92
N ALA A 31 -5.39 -11.38 -9.82
CA ALA A 31 -6.58 -12.23 -9.86
C ALA A 31 -7.87 -11.43 -10.00
N CYS A 32 -7.96 -10.25 -9.39
CA CYS A 32 -9.16 -9.41 -9.47
C CYS A 32 -8.90 -7.94 -9.06
N MET A 33 -9.67 -7.03 -9.67
CA MET A 33 -9.80 -5.62 -9.26
C MET A 33 -11.28 -5.22 -9.26
N ARG A 34 -11.82 -4.79 -8.11
CA ARG A 34 -13.26 -4.46 -7.93
C ARG A 34 -13.47 -3.29 -7.01
N SER A 35 -14.43 -2.43 -7.33
CA SER A 35 -14.88 -1.37 -6.43
C SER A 35 -15.80 -1.92 -5.32
N THR A 36 -15.23 -2.58 -4.31
CA THR A 36 -15.97 -3.06 -3.14
C THR A 36 -15.12 -3.01 -1.87
N THR A 37 -15.79 -2.82 -0.73
CA THR A 37 -15.20 -2.85 0.62
C THR A 37 -15.95 -3.81 1.55
N LYS A 38 -16.92 -4.55 1.01
CA LYS A 38 -17.75 -5.48 1.77
C LYS A 38 -17.07 -6.83 1.89
N GLU A 39 -16.94 -7.33 3.11
CA GLU A 39 -16.28 -8.61 3.43
C GLU A 39 -16.81 -9.79 2.58
N CYS A 40 -18.14 -9.88 2.40
CA CYS A 40 -18.78 -10.94 1.63
C CYS A 40 -18.35 -10.94 0.16
N ASP A 41 -18.22 -9.74 -0.42
CA ASP A 41 -17.79 -9.58 -1.81
C ASP A 41 -16.30 -9.91 -1.92
N ILE A 42 -15.48 -9.45 -0.97
CA ILE A 42 -14.04 -9.75 -0.89
C ILE A 42 -13.78 -11.26 -0.88
N PHE A 43 -14.51 -12.01 -0.06
CA PHE A 43 -14.37 -13.48 0.00
C PHE A 43 -14.78 -14.15 -1.31
N ARG A 44 -15.88 -13.70 -1.93
CA ARG A 44 -16.32 -14.20 -3.23
C ARG A 44 -15.27 -13.94 -4.31
N GLU A 45 -14.76 -12.72 -4.42
CA GLU A 45 -13.72 -12.38 -5.41
C GLU A 45 -12.42 -13.16 -5.15
N PHE A 46 -12.10 -13.49 -3.90
CA PHE A 46 -10.99 -14.39 -3.58
C PHE A 46 -11.20 -15.80 -4.15
N GLN A 47 -12.37 -16.40 -3.92
CA GLN A 47 -12.68 -17.73 -4.47
C GLN A 47 -12.68 -17.73 -5.99
N GLU A 48 -13.31 -16.74 -6.62
CA GLU A 48 -13.33 -16.57 -8.09
C GLU A 48 -11.93 -16.37 -8.66
N GLY A 49 -11.06 -15.61 -7.97
CA GLY A 49 -9.67 -15.41 -8.37
C GLY A 49 -8.86 -16.71 -8.38
N LEU A 50 -9.04 -17.56 -7.35
CA LEU A 50 -8.42 -18.89 -7.30
C LEU A 50 -8.90 -19.80 -8.43
N LEU A 51 -10.20 -19.80 -8.71
CA LEU A 51 -10.78 -20.59 -9.81
C LEU A 51 -10.26 -20.13 -11.17
N THR A 52 -10.22 -18.80 -11.38
CA THR A 52 -9.75 -18.19 -12.63
C THR A 52 -8.28 -18.53 -12.90
N LEU A 53 -7.44 -18.43 -11.89
CA LEU A 53 -6.00 -18.74 -11.98
C LEU A 53 -5.70 -20.23 -11.77
N LYS A 54 -6.73 -21.07 -11.58
CA LYS A 54 -6.64 -22.52 -11.36
C LYS A 54 -5.71 -22.89 -10.20
N VAL A 55 -5.70 -22.06 -9.15
CA VAL A 55 -4.88 -22.25 -7.96
C VAL A 55 -5.70 -23.02 -6.92
N PRO A 56 -5.29 -24.24 -6.54
CA PRO A 56 -5.95 -24.97 -5.47
C PRO A 56 -5.82 -24.21 -4.15
N ILE A 57 -6.91 -24.07 -3.41
CA ILE A 57 -6.85 -23.40 -2.09
C ILE A 57 -5.94 -24.12 -1.09
N THR A 58 -5.73 -25.43 -1.27
CA THR A 58 -4.89 -26.28 -0.42
C THR A 58 -3.40 -25.92 -0.49
N ILE A 59 -2.95 -25.22 -1.53
CA ILE A 59 -1.55 -24.80 -1.67
C ILE A 59 -1.30 -23.39 -1.14
N ILE A 60 -2.35 -22.68 -0.69
CA ILE A 60 -2.21 -21.35 -0.12
C ILE A 60 -1.62 -21.46 1.28
N CYS A 61 -0.42 -20.90 1.46
CA CYS A 61 0.28 -20.87 2.74
C CYS A 61 -0.02 -19.62 3.57
N SER A 62 -0.36 -18.49 2.92
CA SER A 62 -0.57 -17.22 3.60
C SER A 62 -1.52 -16.30 2.85
N ILE A 63 -2.20 -15.44 3.60
CA ILE A 63 -3.04 -14.35 3.08
C ILE A 63 -2.61 -13.07 3.79
N THR A 64 -2.17 -12.08 3.01
CA THR A 64 -1.80 -10.76 3.51
C THR A 64 -2.90 -9.75 3.23
N THR A 65 -3.45 -9.10 4.25
CA THR A 65 -4.48 -8.05 4.10
C THR A 65 -4.06 -6.73 4.75
N VAL A 66 -4.65 -5.62 4.31
CA VAL A 66 -4.39 -4.25 4.83
C VAL A 66 -4.78 -4.07 6.30
N GLY A 67 -5.41 -5.07 6.93
CA GLY A 67 -5.80 -4.97 8.32
C GLY A 67 -7.14 -4.28 8.57
N ALA A 68 -7.73 -3.66 7.55
CA ALA A 68 -9.00 -2.96 7.66
C ALA A 68 -10.06 -3.86 8.33
N PRO A 69 -10.93 -3.35 9.21
CA PRO A 69 -11.89 -4.17 9.96
C PRO A 69 -12.77 -5.08 9.11
N ASN A 70 -13.04 -4.70 7.85
CA ASN A 70 -13.82 -5.48 6.89
C ASN A 70 -13.01 -6.60 6.20
N MET A 71 -11.67 -6.56 6.32
CA MET A 71 -10.69 -7.53 5.82
C MET A 71 -10.14 -8.42 6.92
N THR A 72 -10.11 -7.92 8.16
CA THR A 72 -9.65 -8.66 9.35
C THR A 72 -10.79 -9.24 10.18
N GLY A 73 -12.00 -8.69 10.07
CA GLY A 73 -13.20 -9.11 10.79
C GLY A 73 -13.03 -9.05 12.32
N LYS A 74 -13.99 -8.46 13.04
CA LYS A 74 -14.12 -8.70 14.50
C LYS A 74 -14.25 -10.21 14.85
N LYS A 75 -14.49 -11.02 13.83
CA LYS A 75 -14.19 -12.44 13.76
C LYS A 75 -13.19 -12.61 12.62
N SER A 76 -11.92 -12.87 12.92
CA SER A 76 -10.93 -13.45 11.99
C SER A 76 -11.33 -14.86 11.49
N GLY A 77 -12.63 -15.17 11.54
CA GLY A 77 -13.25 -16.46 11.47
C GLY A 77 -13.88 -16.79 10.13
N HIS A 78 -14.17 -15.85 9.22
CA HIS A 78 -14.77 -16.25 7.93
C HIS A 78 -13.82 -17.06 7.04
N PHE A 79 -12.57 -16.61 6.86
CA PHE A 79 -11.59 -17.40 6.11
C PHE A 79 -11.17 -18.67 6.89
N ASN A 80 -11.01 -18.59 8.20
CA ASN A 80 -10.64 -19.76 9.04
C ASN A 80 -11.77 -20.80 9.20
N GLN A 81 -13.05 -20.39 9.25
CA GLN A 81 -14.20 -21.29 9.37
C GLN A 81 -14.54 -21.98 8.06
N ASN A 82 -14.30 -21.31 6.92
CA ASN A 82 -14.57 -21.90 5.60
C ASN A 82 -13.50 -22.89 5.15
N TYR A 83 -12.31 -22.89 5.77
CA TYR A 83 -11.21 -23.80 5.42
C TYR A 83 -10.60 -24.47 6.66
N PRO A 84 -11.38 -25.28 7.40
CA PRO A 84 -10.89 -26.00 8.56
C PRO A 84 -9.89 -27.08 8.12
N GLY A 85 -8.60 -26.80 8.27
CA GLY A 85 -7.52 -27.74 7.92
C GLY A 85 -6.37 -27.14 7.12
N ASN A 86 -6.58 -25.99 6.48
CA ASN A 86 -5.47 -25.24 5.88
C ASN A 86 -4.86 -24.34 6.96
N ASN A 87 -3.61 -24.59 7.34
CA ASN A 87 -2.81 -23.70 8.21
C ASN A 87 -2.40 -22.44 7.44
N VAL A 88 -3.38 -21.66 6.98
CA VAL A 88 -3.14 -20.39 6.28
C VAL A 88 -2.70 -19.35 7.31
N VAL A 89 -1.52 -18.78 7.13
CA VAL A 89 -1.04 -17.68 7.96
C VAL A 89 -1.68 -16.38 7.50
N PHE A 90 -2.40 -15.70 8.38
CA PHE A 90 -2.94 -14.36 8.12
C PHE A 90 -1.92 -13.31 8.51
N LEU A 91 -1.42 -12.59 7.53
CA LEU A 91 -0.46 -11.51 7.72
C LEU A 91 -1.18 -10.16 7.57
N HIS A 92 -0.82 -9.22 8.41
CA HIS A 92 -1.18 -7.82 8.21
C HIS A 92 -0.14 -7.18 7.28
N CYS A 93 -0.59 -6.38 6.31
CA CYS A 93 0.31 -5.69 5.39
C CYS A 93 1.26 -4.76 6.18
N VAL A 94 2.57 -4.94 5.95
CA VAL A 94 3.65 -4.15 6.58
C VAL A 94 3.64 -2.70 6.09
N ILE A 95 3.10 -2.41 4.91
CA ILE A 95 3.07 -1.04 4.35
C ILE A 95 2.13 -0.12 5.16
N HIS A 96 1.09 -0.67 5.80
CA HIS A 96 0.32 0.10 6.79
C HIS A 96 1.08 0.31 8.12
N GLN A 97 2.11 -0.49 8.38
CA GLN A 97 2.98 -0.23 9.53
C GLN A 97 3.81 1.03 9.34
N ASP A 98 4.11 1.51 8.13
CA ASP A 98 4.75 2.84 7.96
C ASP A 98 3.81 3.97 8.42
N ALA A 99 2.50 3.85 8.15
CA ALA A 99 1.50 4.79 8.67
C ALA A 99 1.36 4.70 10.21
N LEU A 100 1.51 3.51 10.79
CA LEU A 100 1.53 3.31 12.25
C LEU A 100 2.85 3.77 12.88
N CYS A 101 3.98 3.54 12.22
CA CYS A 101 5.33 3.98 12.60
C CYS A 101 5.46 5.50 12.54
N LYS A 102 4.65 6.20 11.75
CA LYS A 102 4.51 7.67 11.79
C LYS A 102 4.13 8.17 13.20
N SER A 103 3.41 7.36 13.99
CA SER A 103 3.08 7.68 15.38
C SER A 103 4.17 7.26 16.38
N ALA A 104 4.93 6.22 16.06
CA ALA A 104 6.02 5.70 16.92
C ALA A 104 7.34 6.46 16.75
N LEU A 105 7.60 6.98 15.54
CA LEU A 105 8.74 7.82 15.21
C LEU A 105 8.24 9.26 15.19
N ASN A 106 8.56 10.05 16.23
CA ASN A 106 8.22 11.48 16.28
C ASN A 106 9.02 12.29 15.25
N MET A 107 8.71 12.09 13.97
CA MET A 107 9.35 12.73 12.82
C MET A 107 8.73 14.08 12.47
N LYS A 108 7.67 14.49 13.19
CA LYS A 108 6.97 15.76 12.97
C LYS A 108 7.92 16.96 12.96
N PRO A 109 8.86 17.13 13.91
CA PRO A 109 9.79 18.26 13.88
C PRO A 109 10.70 18.26 12.64
N VAL A 110 11.11 17.08 12.18
CA VAL A 110 11.96 16.92 10.98
C VAL A 110 11.18 17.27 9.73
N LEU A 111 9.97 16.72 9.59
CA LEU A 111 9.08 17.02 8.47
C LEU A 111 8.69 18.51 8.42
N ASP A 112 8.38 19.12 9.56
CA ASP A 112 8.07 20.55 9.64
C ASP A 112 9.26 21.41 9.20
N ALA A 113 10.48 21.03 9.60
CA ALA A 113 11.70 21.73 9.17
C ALA A 113 11.95 21.58 7.66
N VAL A 114 11.80 20.37 7.11
CA VAL A 114 11.95 20.10 5.67
C VAL A 114 10.89 20.87 4.88
N MET A 115 9.61 20.81 5.28
CA MET A 115 8.53 21.53 4.62
C MET A 115 8.74 23.04 4.65
N LYS A 116 9.20 23.59 5.78
CA LYS A 116 9.54 25.02 5.89
C LYS A 116 10.69 25.41 4.97
N LEU A 117 11.71 24.56 4.83
CA LEU A 117 12.83 24.77 3.91
C LEU A 117 12.35 24.76 2.45
N VAL A 118 11.59 23.74 2.05
CA VAL A 118 11.01 23.60 0.71
C VAL A 118 10.14 24.82 0.36
N ASN A 119 9.27 25.23 1.27
CA ASN A 119 8.41 26.40 1.09
C ASN A 119 9.22 27.70 1.00
N THR A 120 10.32 27.82 1.75
CA THR A 120 11.21 28.99 1.68
C THR A 120 11.92 29.07 0.34
N ILE A 121 12.47 27.96 -0.15
CA ILE A 121 13.10 27.87 -1.48
C ILE A 121 12.08 28.22 -2.57
N ARG A 122 10.84 27.75 -2.43
CA ARG A 122 9.80 27.90 -3.45
C ARG A 122 9.09 29.25 -3.47
N SER A 123 8.91 29.88 -2.31
CA SER A 123 8.16 31.14 -2.14
C SER A 123 8.82 32.34 -2.81
N ARG A 124 10.12 32.27 -3.10
CA ARG A 124 10.91 33.36 -3.68
C ARG A 124 11.58 32.91 -4.96
N GLY A 125 11.25 33.56 -6.08
CA GLY A 125 11.81 33.22 -7.40
C GLY A 125 13.34 33.30 -7.46
N LEU A 126 13.95 34.25 -6.73
CA LEU A 126 15.41 34.38 -6.64
C LEU A 126 16.04 33.19 -5.88
N THR A 127 15.50 32.84 -4.72
CA THR A 127 15.97 31.72 -3.89
C THR A 127 15.86 30.40 -4.63
N HIS A 128 14.78 30.19 -5.38
CA HIS A 128 14.64 29.01 -6.22
C HIS A 128 15.72 28.94 -7.31
N ARG A 129 16.02 30.04 -8.01
CA ARG A 129 17.08 30.07 -9.03
C ARG A 129 18.45 29.77 -8.44
N GLN A 130 18.80 30.45 -7.34
CA GLN A 130 20.06 30.22 -6.63
C GLN A 130 20.21 28.78 -6.14
N PHE A 131 19.11 28.17 -5.67
CA PHE A 131 19.11 26.77 -5.27
C PHE A 131 19.33 25.82 -6.45
N ARG A 132 18.76 26.11 -7.62
CA ARG A 132 19.02 25.33 -8.84
C ARG A 132 20.48 25.43 -9.28
N ASP A 133 21.05 26.63 -9.24
CA ASP A 133 22.46 26.87 -9.60
C ASP A 133 23.39 26.10 -8.64
N PHE A 134 23.04 26.05 -7.35
CA PHE A 134 23.74 25.24 -6.35
C PHE A 134 23.62 23.74 -6.63
N LEU A 135 22.42 23.23 -6.94
CA LEU A 135 22.24 21.81 -7.29
C LEU A 135 23.07 21.41 -8.51
N GLN A 136 23.17 22.30 -9.50
CA GLN A 136 23.99 22.08 -10.68
C GLN A 136 25.49 22.07 -10.34
N SER A 137 25.96 22.94 -9.44
CA SER A 137 27.38 22.99 -9.06
C SER A 137 27.84 21.76 -8.27
N VAL A 138 26.93 21.11 -7.54
CA VAL A 138 27.20 19.84 -6.84
C VAL A 138 26.90 18.60 -7.69
N GLN A 139 26.60 18.76 -8.99
CA GLN A 139 26.27 17.67 -9.91
C GLN A 139 25.10 16.79 -9.40
N SER A 140 24.11 17.42 -8.77
CA SER A 140 22.90 16.73 -8.31
C SER A 140 22.13 16.13 -9.49
N GLU A 141 21.61 14.92 -9.31
CA GLU A 141 20.69 14.27 -10.25
C GLU A 141 19.37 15.07 -10.40
N TYR A 142 18.96 15.75 -9.32
CA TYR A 142 17.74 16.55 -9.29
C TYR A 142 18.01 18.04 -9.57
N SER A 143 17.12 18.67 -10.32
CA SER A 143 17.27 20.05 -10.80
C SER A 143 16.44 21.09 -10.03
N GLY A 144 15.83 20.69 -8.91
CA GLY A 144 14.99 21.55 -8.06
C GLY A 144 14.18 20.75 -7.05
N VAL A 145 13.25 21.42 -6.37
CA VAL A 145 12.33 20.79 -5.40
C VAL A 145 10.93 20.67 -5.97
N LEU A 146 10.33 19.48 -5.91
CA LEU A 146 8.94 19.21 -6.24
C LEU A 146 8.05 19.46 -5.02
N LEU A 147 6.86 20.06 -5.22
CA LEU A 147 5.86 20.18 -4.17
C LEU A 147 5.20 18.82 -3.95
N LEU A 148 5.35 18.26 -2.75
CA LEU A 148 4.38 17.30 -2.25
C LEU A 148 3.15 18.12 -1.84
N HIS A 149 2.09 18.08 -2.65
CA HIS A 149 0.78 18.52 -2.19
C HIS A 149 0.33 17.51 -1.14
N GLU A 150 0.65 17.73 0.14
CA GLU A 150 -0.14 17.13 1.19
C GLU A 150 -1.53 17.71 1.03
N SER A 151 -2.44 16.89 0.50
CA SER A 151 -3.87 17.13 0.55
C SER A 151 -4.20 17.60 1.95
N LYS A 152 -4.63 18.86 2.06
CA LYS A 152 -5.23 19.38 3.27
C LYS A 152 -6.32 18.39 3.68
N VAL A 153 -6.09 17.68 4.77
CA VAL A 153 -7.16 17.13 5.58
C VAL A 153 -7.84 18.34 6.20
N ALA A 154 -8.97 18.72 5.62
CA ALA A 154 -10.03 19.50 6.23
C ALA A 154 -11.36 18.93 5.72
#